data_AF-A0A1F8FNT3-F1
#
_entry.id   AF-A0A1F8FNT3-F1
#
_cell.length_a   1.000
_cell.length_b   1.000
_cell.length_c   1.000
_cell.angle_alpha   90.00
_cell.angle_beta   90.00
_cell.angle_gamma   90.00
#
_symmetry.space_group_name_H-M   'P 1'
#
loop_
_entity.id
_entity.type
_entity.pdbx_description
1 polymer ?
#
loop_
_entity_poly.entity_id
_entity_poly.type
_entity_poly.pdbx_seq_one_letter_code
_entity_poly.pdbx_strand_id
1 'polypeptide(L)'
;MEKVPEPKIELPQKPPQEFEIQRWEDEGGRVETPEEKQTPETVAEELKVKKSWQELIIQARQEFPEEIKAIVDKMSRKEKLTSKETGVLDVFSFRWFREAFGIKIKKKSPQQKPTKKVEKQLTEEEIIEQKRQVNEIKRLNDERRKQYEDIKRTKLTELYNLKIVRMEKLHEALRNLDDGEPVEEFKDESRKVIYFKETTGEYFTEQGKVVTIGDVMSDYAWGIKYAPDGEMTEPAYRTLAKKILVNETRRELERIHNSELIHQRSHRSSADSFNRQWPRFKEVFKGSDKEIVEKKLEEIIGWIIEVATRELLSRISLNTNINLVVSRATVEEDADYKYDFKIRVKHHTRGVDVQSKNINSIGFQLKSRIKRGSAGLGKQLIRSGTEVDEIITLNVPGKEFREVIKKWLNAGEPSGGPEQFLSRKLKIEILKAVTKNLTKISDEDIDRIFPKEKA
;
A
#
# COMPACT_ATOMS: atom_id res chain seq x y z
N MET A 1 -28.91 -22.49 72.99
CA MET A 1 -28.54 -23.03 71.67
C MET A 1 -28.92 -21.98 70.62
N GLU A 2 -28.01 -21.04 70.37
CA GLU A 2 -28.17 -20.02 69.34
C GLU A 2 -27.82 -20.62 67.98
N LYS A 3 -28.72 -20.45 67.00
CA LYS A 3 -28.49 -20.87 65.62
C LYS A 3 -27.50 -19.90 64.96
N VAL A 4 -26.31 -20.40 64.66
CA VAL A 4 -25.33 -19.74 63.79
C VAL A 4 -25.90 -19.68 62.37
N PRO A 5 -25.95 -18.52 61.70
CA PRO A 5 -26.40 -18.44 60.32
C PRO A 5 -25.31 -18.92 59.36
N GLU A 6 -25.68 -19.78 58.43
CA GLU A 6 -24.79 -20.29 57.38
C GLU A 6 -24.32 -19.17 56.44
N PRO A 7 -23.06 -19.24 55.95
CA PRO A 7 -22.53 -18.26 55.01
C PRO A 7 -23.15 -18.44 53.63
N LYS A 8 -23.72 -17.36 53.08
CA LYS A 8 -24.14 -17.28 51.69
C LYS A 8 -22.89 -17.30 50.79
N ILE A 9 -22.70 -18.42 50.09
CA ILE A 9 -21.73 -18.55 49.00
C ILE A 9 -22.33 -17.87 47.78
N GLU A 10 -21.84 -16.68 47.42
CA GLU A 10 -22.12 -16.06 46.13
C GLU A 10 -21.38 -16.85 45.04
N LEU A 11 -22.16 -17.48 44.15
CA LEU A 11 -21.63 -18.16 42.96
C LEU A 11 -20.95 -17.12 42.04
N PRO A 12 -19.81 -17.48 41.42
CA PRO A 12 -19.11 -16.58 40.51
C PRO A 12 -20.00 -16.22 39.31
N GLN A 13 -19.97 -14.93 38.98
CA GLN A 13 -20.65 -14.37 37.82
C GLN A 13 -20.23 -15.12 36.56
N LYS A 14 -21.23 -15.46 35.71
CA LYS A 14 -21.04 -16.06 34.39
C LYS A 14 -19.92 -15.34 33.62
N PRO A 15 -19.05 -16.07 32.90
CA PRO A 15 -18.09 -15.43 32.00
C PRO A 15 -18.82 -14.58 30.95
N PRO A 16 -18.23 -13.47 30.50
CA PRO A 16 -18.83 -12.60 29.50
C PRO A 16 -19.10 -13.40 28.22
N GLN A 17 -20.31 -13.22 27.68
CA GLN A 17 -20.77 -13.81 26.43
C GLN A 17 -19.70 -13.73 25.34
N GLU A 18 -19.38 -14.88 24.75
CA GLU A 18 -18.59 -15.02 23.55
C GLU A 18 -19.16 -14.11 22.46
N PHE A 19 -18.38 -13.14 22.01
CA PHE A 19 -18.72 -12.38 20.81
C PHE A 19 -18.49 -13.29 19.60
N GLU A 20 -19.60 -13.75 19.03
CA GLU A 20 -19.68 -14.44 17.74
C GLU A 20 -18.98 -13.57 16.68
N ILE A 21 -17.86 -14.08 16.15
CA ILE A 21 -17.15 -13.43 15.04
C ILE A 21 -18.02 -13.64 13.79
N GLN A 22 -18.81 -12.62 13.45
CA GLN A 22 -19.59 -12.60 12.21
C GLN A 22 -18.66 -12.65 10.98
N ARG A 23 -19.08 -13.50 10.04
CA ARG A 23 -18.43 -13.88 8.77
C ARG A 23 -18.08 -12.67 7.91
N TRP A 24 -16.90 -12.72 7.28
CA TRP A 24 -16.46 -11.84 6.19
C TRP A 24 -16.46 -12.65 4.89
N GLU A 25 -17.64 -13.00 4.44
CA GLU A 25 -17.89 -13.44 3.07
C GLU A 25 -19.02 -12.55 2.61
N ASP A 26 -18.72 -11.56 1.78
CA ASP A 26 -19.56 -11.14 0.67
C ASP A 26 -18.87 -9.99 -0.10
N GLU A 27 -19.08 -10.03 -1.42
CA GLU A 27 -18.84 -8.97 -2.41
C GLU A 27 -17.46 -8.88 -3.07
N GLY A 28 -17.06 -9.96 -3.74
CA GLY A 28 -16.25 -9.88 -4.95
C GLY A 28 -17.06 -9.29 -6.12
N GLY A 29 -17.25 -7.96 -6.12
CA GLY A 29 -17.90 -7.23 -7.20
C GLY A 29 -16.99 -7.07 -8.41
N ARG A 30 -17.25 -7.83 -9.47
CA ARG A 30 -16.58 -7.72 -10.77
C ARG A 30 -17.02 -6.42 -11.45
N VAL A 31 -16.12 -5.44 -11.57
CA VAL A 31 -16.31 -4.26 -12.42
C VAL A 31 -15.70 -4.54 -13.79
N GLU A 32 -16.53 -4.69 -14.81
CA GLU A 32 -16.08 -4.67 -16.20
C GLU A 32 -15.59 -3.26 -16.54
N THR A 33 -14.31 -3.15 -16.92
CA THR A 33 -13.73 -1.89 -17.42
C THR A 33 -14.10 -1.73 -18.90
N PRO A 34 -14.64 -0.58 -19.34
CA PRO A 34 -14.93 -0.35 -20.75
C PRO A 34 -13.62 -0.24 -21.56
N GLU A 35 -13.58 -0.91 -22.71
CA GLU A 35 -12.50 -0.75 -23.69
C GLU A 35 -12.42 0.70 -24.18
N GLU A 36 -11.26 1.34 -23.98
CA GLU A 36 -10.96 2.69 -24.42
C GLU A 36 -10.80 2.73 -25.95
N LYS A 37 -11.91 2.86 -26.68
CA LYS A 37 -11.87 3.20 -28.11
C LYS A 37 -11.50 4.68 -28.23
N GLN A 38 -10.39 4.97 -28.91
CA GLN A 38 -10.04 6.34 -29.31
C GLN A 38 -11.14 6.90 -30.21
N THR A 39 -11.99 7.75 -29.66
CA THR A 39 -13.01 8.49 -30.39
C THR A 39 -12.42 9.77 -31.00
N PRO A 40 -12.98 10.30 -32.10
CA PRO A 40 -12.58 11.57 -32.73
C PRO A 40 -12.53 12.77 -31.77
N GLU A 41 -13.21 12.70 -30.62
CA GLU A 41 -13.18 13.71 -29.56
C GLU A 41 -11.80 13.92 -28.94
N THR A 42 -11.01 12.85 -28.78
CA THR A 42 -9.64 12.96 -28.21
C THR A 42 -8.71 13.79 -29.10
N VAL A 43 -8.87 13.72 -30.43
CA VAL A 43 -8.12 14.54 -31.39
C VAL A 43 -8.58 16.01 -31.35
N ALA A 44 -9.88 16.24 -31.14
CA ALA A 44 -10.44 17.59 -30.99
C ALA A 44 -10.02 18.27 -29.68
N GLU A 45 -9.89 17.51 -28.59
CA GLU A 45 -9.35 18.00 -27.32
C GLU A 45 -7.85 18.31 -27.40
N GLU A 46 -7.04 17.46 -28.05
CA GLU A 46 -5.62 17.78 -28.28
C GLU A 46 -5.45 19.09 -29.09
N LEU A 47 -6.32 19.34 -30.07
CA LEU A 47 -6.32 20.58 -30.85
C LEU A 47 -6.76 21.81 -30.04
N LYS A 48 -7.72 21.67 -29.11
CA LYS A 48 -8.14 22.73 -28.19
C LYS A 48 -7.04 23.09 -27.20
N VAL A 49 -6.40 22.07 -26.61
CA VAL A 49 -5.24 22.27 -25.74
C VAL A 49 -4.15 22.99 -26.52
N LYS A 50 -3.77 22.53 -27.72
CA LYS A 50 -2.72 23.19 -28.53
C LYS A 50 -3.01 24.67 -28.84
N LYS A 51 -4.28 25.06 -29.04
CA LYS A 51 -4.68 26.47 -29.19
C LYS A 51 -4.45 27.27 -27.90
N SER A 52 -4.78 26.72 -26.74
CA SER A 52 -4.58 27.41 -25.45
C SER A 52 -3.09 27.64 -25.14
N TRP A 53 -2.20 26.74 -25.54
CA TRP A 53 -0.75 26.91 -25.37
C TRP A 53 -0.18 28.07 -26.20
N GLN A 54 -0.64 28.20 -27.45
CA GLN A 54 -0.18 29.27 -28.35
C GLN A 54 -0.65 30.65 -27.86
N GLU A 55 -1.87 30.74 -27.32
CA GLU A 55 -2.40 31.96 -26.75
C GLU A 55 -1.61 32.43 -25.53
N LEU A 56 -1.22 31.51 -24.63
CA LEU A 56 -0.39 31.83 -23.47
C LEU A 56 1.00 32.36 -23.88
N ILE A 57 1.62 31.77 -24.90
CA ILE A 57 2.91 32.23 -25.44
C ILE A 57 2.77 33.64 -26.05
N ILE A 58 1.67 33.93 -26.75
CA ILE A 58 1.42 35.26 -27.34
C ILE A 58 1.19 36.31 -26.25
N GLN A 59 0.47 35.97 -25.18
CA GLN A 59 0.22 36.86 -24.05
C GLN A 59 1.51 37.19 -23.28
N ALA A 60 2.39 36.21 -23.09
CA ALA A 60 3.65 36.37 -22.37
C ALA A 60 4.78 37.01 -23.20
N ARG A 61 4.51 37.47 -24.43
CA ARG A 61 5.53 37.98 -25.37
C ARG A 61 6.46 39.05 -24.79
N GLN A 62 5.98 39.88 -23.86
CA GLN A 62 6.74 40.96 -23.24
C GLN A 62 7.95 40.43 -22.45
N GLU A 63 7.87 39.21 -21.93
CA GLU A 63 8.89 38.55 -21.09
C GLU A 63 10.00 37.90 -21.90
N PHE A 64 9.88 37.85 -23.23
CA PHE A 64 10.77 37.05 -24.07
C PHE A 64 11.94 37.87 -24.63
N PRO A 65 13.10 37.23 -24.93
CA PRO A 65 14.18 37.88 -25.67
C PRO A 65 13.69 38.37 -27.05
N GLU A 66 14.28 39.45 -27.58
CA GLU A 66 13.87 40.07 -28.87
C GLU A 66 13.82 39.07 -30.04
N GLU A 67 14.73 38.10 -30.07
CA GLU A 67 14.75 37.04 -31.07
C GLU A 67 13.50 36.15 -31.02
N ILE A 68 12.97 35.88 -29.83
CA ILE A 68 11.74 35.10 -29.64
C ILE A 68 10.51 35.97 -29.84
N LYS A 69 10.54 37.24 -29.43
CA LYS A 69 9.46 38.20 -29.69
C LYS A 69 9.16 38.31 -31.18
N ALA A 70 10.20 38.43 -32.02
CA ALA A 70 10.02 38.47 -33.47
C ALA A 70 9.34 37.20 -34.03
N ILE A 71 9.66 36.02 -33.48
CA ILE A 71 9.04 34.74 -33.87
C ILE A 71 7.58 34.68 -33.39
N VAL A 72 7.31 35.12 -32.15
CA VAL A 72 5.95 35.17 -31.58
C VAL A 72 5.07 36.20 -32.30
N ASP A 73 5.63 37.32 -32.75
CA ASP A 73 4.91 38.34 -33.52
C ASP A 73 4.59 37.89 -34.96
N LYS A 74 5.41 37.03 -35.56
CA LYS A 74 5.04 36.32 -36.80
C LYS A 74 3.92 35.32 -36.53
N MET A 75 4.00 34.59 -35.42
CA MET A 75 2.97 33.62 -35.01
C MET A 75 1.62 34.29 -34.72
N SER A 76 1.60 35.45 -34.06
CA SER A 76 0.37 36.21 -33.76
C SER A 76 -0.30 36.75 -35.02
N ARG A 77 0.49 37.08 -36.05
CA ARG A 77 0.02 37.45 -37.40
C ARG A 77 -0.40 36.26 -38.27
N LYS A 78 -0.36 35.03 -37.74
CA LYS A 78 -0.64 33.77 -38.47
C LYS A 78 0.29 33.53 -39.68
N GLU A 79 1.48 34.11 -39.67
CA GLU A 79 2.50 33.85 -40.69
C GLU A 79 3.11 32.46 -40.50
N LYS A 80 3.51 31.80 -41.59
CA LYS A 80 4.14 30.48 -41.52
C LYS A 80 5.56 30.63 -40.98
N LEU A 81 5.81 30.06 -39.80
CA LEU A 81 7.16 29.92 -39.26
C LEU A 81 7.98 28.90 -40.06
N THR A 82 9.25 29.21 -40.30
CA THR A 82 10.22 28.26 -40.85
C THR A 82 10.50 27.14 -39.85
N SER A 83 10.99 25.99 -40.33
CA SER A 83 11.35 24.85 -39.45
C SER A 83 12.38 25.23 -38.37
N LYS A 84 13.27 26.19 -38.67
CA LYS A 84 14.28 26.69 -37.73
C LYS A 84 13.63 27.55 -36.64
N GLU A 85 12.73 28.46 -37.02
CA GLU A 85 11.99 29.31 -36.08
C GLU A 85 11.07 28.48 -35.16
N THR A 86 10.39 27.45 -35.70
CA THR A 86 9.59 26.53 -34.89
C THR A 86 10.45 25.80 -33.86
N GLY A 87 11.61 25.28 -34.26
CA GLY A 87 12.51 24.58 -33.34
C GLY A 87 13.05 25.48 -32.22
N VAL A 88 13.38 26.73 -32.54
CA VAL A 88 13.82 27.73 -31.56
C VAL A 88 12.69 28.09 -30.58
N LEU A 89 11.49 28.34 -31.09
CA LEU A 89 10.32 28.66 -30.27
C LEU A 89 9.92 27.48 -29.36
N ASP A 90 9.97 26.24 -29.86
CA ASP A 90 9.65 25.04 -29.08
C ASP A 90 10.63 24.89 -27.91
N VAL A 91 11.94 24.94 -28.17
CA VAL A 91 12.96 24.80 -27.11
C VAL A 91 12.82 25.90 -26.06
N PHE A 92 12.58 27.14 -26.50
CA PHE A 92 12.40 28.27 -25.60
C PHE A 92 11.10 28.14 -24.78
N SER A 93 9.97 27.86 -25.42
CA SER A 93 8.68 27.72 -24.73
C SER A 93 8.70 26.57 -23.72
N PHE A 94 9.32 25.42 -24.05
CA PHE A 94 9.50 24.33 -23.08
C PHE A 94 10.27 24.76 -21.84
N ARG A 95 11.32 25.55 -22.02
CA ARG A 95 12.12 26.07 -20.90
C ARG A 95 11.32 27.09 -20.09
N TRP A 96 10.71 28.07 -20.75
CA TRP A 96 9.90 29.10 -20.10
C TRP A 96 8.73 28.51 -19.32
N PHE A 97 7.97 27.56 -19.89
CA PHE A 97 6.87 26.91 -19.16
C PHE A 97 7.33 26.12 -17.93
N ARG A 98 8.50 25.48 -18.02
CA ARG A 98 9.09 24.78 -16.88
C ARG A 98 9.50 25.75 -15.78
N GLU A 99 10.06 26.91 -16.14
CA GLU A 99 10.49 27.94 -15.20
C GLU A 99 9.30 28.70 -14.58
N ALA A 100 8.30 29.06 -15.39
CA ALA A 100 7.12 29.83 -14.95
C ALA A 100 6.07 28.99 -14.20
N PHE A 101 5.87 27.72 -14.59
CA PHE A 101 4.77 26.89 -14.06
C PHE A 101 5.23 25.58 -13.42
N GLY A 102 6.53 25.25 -13.46
CA GLY A 102 7.05 23.97 -12.91
C GLY A 102 6.64 22.73 -13.72
N ILE A 103 6.04 22.90 -14.91
CA ILE A 103 5.51 21.79 -15.72
C ILE A 103 6.62 21.22 -16.61
N LYS A 104 6.88 19.91 -16.52
CA LYS A 104 7.74 19.17 -17.46
C LYS A 104 6.90 18.69 -18.64
N ILE A 105 6.91 19.43 -19.74
CA ILE A 105 6.24 18.99 -20.96
C ILE A 105 7.17 18.00 -21.68
N LYS A 106 6.67 16.80 -21.97
CA LYS A 106 7.43 15.81 -22.74
C LYS A 106 7.64 16.36 -24.14
N LYS A 107 8.90 16.53 -24.56
CA LYS A 107 9.27 16.81 -25.94
C LYS A 107 8.67 15.68 -26.78
N LYS A 108 7.63 15.95 -27.59
CA LYS A 108 7.31 15.03 -28.68
C LYS A 108 8.61 14.96 -29.48
N SER A 109 9.25 13.79 -29.51
CA SER A 109 10.35 13.52 -30.44
C SER A 109 9.90 14.09 -31.78
N PRO A 110 10.72 14.89 -32.48
CA PRO A 110 10.32 15.41 -33.77
C PRO A 110 9.93 14.19 -34.59
N GLN A 111 8.62 14.01 -34.82
CA GLN A 111 8.16 13.21 -35.93
C GLN A 111 8.92 13.81 -37.08
N GLN A 112 9.86 13.02 -37.62
CA GLN A 112 10.63 13.42 -38.78
C GLN A 112 9.58 13.96 -39.74
N LYS A 113 9.59 15.30 -39.96
CA LYS A 113 8.93 15.86 -41.13
C LYS A 113 9.46 14.97 -42.25
N PRO A 114 8.59 14.35 -43.08
CA PRO A 114 9.08 13.56 -44.18
C PRO A 114 10.05 14.47 -44.92
N THR A 115 11.34 14.17 -44.79
CA THR A 115 12.35 14.66 -45.71
C THR A 115 11.72 14.39 -47.06
N LYS A 116 11.69 15.41 -47.94
CA LYS A 116 11.33 15.22 -49.34
C LYS A 116 12.02 13.93 -49.75
N LYS A 117 11.24 12.84 -49.84
CA LYS A 117 11.72 11.61 -50.43
C LYS A 117 12.10 12.11 -51.81
N VAL A 118 13.39 12.10 -52.09
CA VAL A 118 13.79 11.71 -53.43
C VAL A 118 13.02 10.41 -53.61
N GLU A 119 11.92 10.46 -54.38
CA GLU A 119 11.25 9.27 -54.86
C GLU A 119 12.30 8.56 -55.71
N LYS A 120 13.18 7.81 -55.03
CA LYS A 120 13.60 6.55 -55.59
C LYS A 120 12.29 5.84 -55.85
N GLN A 121 11.91 5.78 -57.12
CA GLN A 121 10.90 4.87 -57.60
C GLN A 121 11.38 3.50 -57.13
N LEU A 122 10.88 3.07 -55.96
CA LEU A 122 11.10 1.71 -55.50
C LEU A 122 10.48 0.83 -56.57
N THR A 123 11.24 -0.14 -57.05
CA THR A 123 10.69 -1.10 -58.02
C THR A 123 9.51 -1.83 -57.37
N GLU A 124 8.56 -2.30 -58.17
CA GLU A 124 7.41 -3.06 -57.63
C GLU A 124 7.86 -4.24 -56.74
N GLU A 125 9.01 -4.83 -57.06
CA GLU A 125 9.67 -5.88 -56.28
C GLU A 125 10.10 -5.40 -54.87
N GLU A 126 10.68 -4.21 -54.74
CA GLU A 126 11.06 -3.65 -53.43
C GLU A 126 9.83 -3.33 -52.56
N ILE A 127 8.72 -2.94 -53.18
CA ILE A 127 7.44 -2.70 -52.47
C ILE A 127 6.82 -4.03 -52.00
N ILE A 128 6.89 -5.07 -52.82
CA ILE A 128 6.41 -6.42 -52.47
C ILE A 128 7.25 -6.98 -51.31
N GLU A 129 8.57 -6.83 -51.35
CA GLU A 129 9.47 -7.32 -50.30
C GLU A 129 9.29 -6.57 -48.98
N GLN A 130 9.11 -5.24 -49.01
CA GLN A 130 8.77 -4.47 -47.81
C GLN A 130 7.43 -4.92 -47.19
N LYS A 131 6.41 -5.23 -48.02
CA LYS A 131 5.13 -5.76 -47.53
C LYS A 131 5.30 -7.14 -46.89
N ARG A 132 6.17 -8.00 -47.44
CA ARG A 132 6.51 -9.31 -46.85
C ARG A 132 7.18 -9.14 -45.49
N GLN A 133 8.19 -8.28 -45.37
CA GLN A 133 8.88 -7.99 -44.11
C GLN A 133 7.93 -7.43 -43.04
N VAL A 134 7.05 -6.50 -43.42
CA VAL A 134 6.04 -5.96 -42.48
C VAL A 134 5.07 -7.05 -42.02
N ASN A 135 4.64 -7.93 -42.92
CA ASN A 135 3.76 -9.05 -42.56
C ASN A 135 4.46 -10.09 -41.67
N GLU A 136 5.75 -10.35 -41.91
CA GLU A 136 6.55 -11.24 -41.07
C GLU A 136 6.75 -10.66 -39.66
N ILE A 137 7.07 -9.36 -39.55
CA ILE A 137 7.16 -8.67 -38.26
C ILE A 137 5.81 -8.72 -37.51
N LYS A 138 4.69 -8.51 -38.21
CA LYS A 138 3.35 -8.64 -37.62
C LYS A 138 3.12 -10.07 -37.11
N ARG A 139 3.44 -11.10 -37.90
CA ARG A 139 3.30 -12.50 -37.50
C ARG A 139 4.14 -12.83 -36.27
N LEU A 140 5.41 -12.41 -36.25
CA LEU A 140 6.30 -12.61 -35.10
C LEU A 140 5.79 -11.88 -33.84
N ASN A 141 5.22 -10.68 -34.00
CA ASN A 141 4.62 -9.96 -32.88
C ASN A 141 3.35 -10.64 -32.37
N ASP A 142 2.51 -11.17 -33.26
CA ASP A 142 1.30 -11.92 -32.88
C ASP A 142 1.65 -13.25 -32.19
N GLU A 143 2.67 -13.96 -32.67
CA GLU A 143 3.22 -15.17 -32.03
C GLU A 143 3.76 -14.85 -30.62
N ARG A 144 4.57 -13.80 -30.48
CA ARG A 144 5.06 -13.33 -29.17
C ARG A 144 3.91 -12.94 -28.23
N ARG A 145 2.87 -12.28 -28.75
CA ARG A 145 1.69 -11.91 -27.97
C ARG A 145 0.94 -13.14 -27.48
N LYS A 146 0.73 -14.13 -28.35
CA LYS A 146 0.11 -15.42 -27.97
C LYS A 146 0.94 -16.15 -26.89
N GLN A 147 2.25 -16.26 -27.09
CA GLN A 147 3.14 -16.86 -26.09
C GLN A 147 3.07 -16.13 -24.74
N TYR A 148 3.03 -14.80 -24.76
CA TYR A 148 2.87 -14.00 -23.54
C TYR A 148 1.52 -14.24 -22.85
N GLU A 149 0.42 -14.29 -23.59
CA GLU A 149 -0.91 -14.59 -23.05
C GLU A 149 -0.99 -16.01 -22.48
N ASP A 150 -0.37 -17.00 -23.13
CA ASP A 150 -0.32 -18.38 -22.64
C ASP A 150 0.49 -18.50 -21.34
N ILE A 151 1.65 -17.83 -21.26
CA ILE A 151 2.46 -17.74 -20.02
C ILE A 151 1.66 -17.05 -18.92
N LYS A 152 1.00 -15.93 -19.24
CA LYS A 152 0.16 -15.17 -18.30
C LYS A 152 -0.97 -16.04 -17.77
N ARG A 153 -1.70 -16.73 -18.65
CA ARG A 153 -2.81 -17.62 -18.28
C ARG A 153 -2.35 -18.77 -17.41
N THR A 154 -1.24 -19.42 -17.77
CA THR A 154 -0.63 -20.48 -16.96
C THR A 154 -0.32 -19.97 -15.55
N LYS A 155 0.30 -18.79 -15.46
CA LYS A 155 0.68 -18.22 -14.16
C LYS A 155 -0.51 -17.83 -13.30
N LEU A 156 -1.58 -17.31 -13.91
CA LEU A 156 -2.82 -16.99 -13.20
C LEU A 156 -3.51 -18.24 -12.66
N THR A 157 -3.52 -19.33 -13.43
CA THR A 157 -4.05 -20.63 -12.96
C THR A 157 -3.23 -21.17 -11.78
N GLU A 158 -1.89 -21.09 -11.84
CA GLU A 158 -1.02 -21.48 -10.72
C GLU A 158 -1.34 -20.70 -9.45
N LEU A 159 -1.50 -19.38 -9.55
CA LEU A 159 -1.80 -18.51 -8.40
C LEU A 159 -3.18 -18.79 -7.82
N TYR A 160 -4.18 -19.02 -8.68
CA TYR A 160 -5.53 -19.41 -8.25
C TYR A 160 -5.51 -20.73 -7.47
N ASN A 161 -4.83 -21.75 -8.00
CA ASN A 161 -4.68 -23.04 -7.31
C ASN A 161 -3.94 -22.88 -5.97
N LEU A 162 -2.94 -22.00 -5.91
CA LEU A 162 -2.22 -21.71 -4.67
C LEU A 162 -3.12 -21.12 -3.58
N LYS A 163 -4.12 -20.29 -3.94
CA LYS A 163 -5.12 -19.79 -2.99
C LYS A 163 -6.01 -20.91 -2.44
N ILE A 164 -6.49 -21.79 -3.31
CA ILE A 164 -7.32 -22.93 -2.92
C ILE A 164 -6.55 -23.80 -1.93
N VAL A 165 -5.35 -24.24 -2.31
CA VAL A 165 -4.48 -25.06 -1.45
C VAL A 165 -4.21 -24.37 -0.12
N ARG A 166 -4.00 -23.04 -0.12
CA ARG A 166 -3.75 -22.33 1.14
C ARG A 166 -4.98 -22.26 2.05
N MET A 167 -6.17 -22.08 1.48
CA MET A 167 -7.44 -22.13 2.22
C MET A 167 -7.74 -23.52 2.76
N GLU A 168 -7.48 -24.57 1.98
CA GLU A 168 -7.62 -25.96 2.43
C GLU A 168 -6.72 -26.25 3.63
N LYS A 169 -5.45 -25.80 3.58
CA LYS A 169 -4.53 -25.90 4.73
C LYS A 169 -5.04 -25.17 5.97
N LEU A 170 -5.64 -23.98 5.82
CA LEU A 170 -6.25 -23.29 6.95
C LEU A 170 -7.42 -24.10 7.53
N HIS A 171 -8.31 -24.65 6.68
CA HIS A 171 -9.43 -25.47 7.15
C HIS A 171 -8.97 -26.75 7.84
N GLU A 172 -7.91 -27.40 7.36
CA GLU A 172 -7.28 -28.53 8.02
C GLU A 172 -6.68 -28.13 9.37
N ALA A 173 -5.88 -27.07 9.42
CA ALA A 173 -5.28 -26.57 10.66
C ALA A 173 -6.33 -26.18 11.71
N LEU A 174 -7.45 -25.57 11.30
CA LEU A 174 -8.55 -25.22 12.20
C LEU A 174 -9.32 -26.45 12.70
N ARG A 175 -9.49 -27.49 11.85
CA ARG A 175 -10.09 -28.76 12.27
C ARG A 175 -9.19 -29.47 13.27
N ASN A 176 -7.90 -29.59 12.97
CA ASN A 176 -6.92 -30.18 13.89
C ASN A 176 -6.92 -29.44 15.24
N LEU A 177 -6.97 -28.11 15.20
CA LEU A 177 -7.08 -27.29 16.41
C LEU A 177 -8.35 -27.60 17.22
N ASP A 178 -9.50 -27.77 16.57
CA ASP A 178 -10.77 -28.07 17.24
C ASP A 178 -10.82 -29.54 17.74
N ASP A 179 -10.12 -30.47 17.07
CA ASP A 179 -10.05 -31.89 17.42
C ASP A 179 -8.93 -32.21 18.44
N GLY A 180 -8.08 -31.23 18.78
CA GLY A 180 -6.92 -31.41 19.66
C GLY A 180 -5.73 -32.12 19.00
N GLU A 181 -5.75 -32.21 17.67
CA GLU A 181 -4.69 -32.82 16.86
C GLU A 181 -3.53 -31.82 16.59
N PRO A 182 -2.31 -32.30 16.31
CA PRO A 182 -1.18 -31.44 16.00
C PRO A 182 -1.44 -30.52 14.79
N VAL A 183 -1.10 -29.25 14.95
CA VAL A 183 -1.15 -28.24 13.87
C VAL A 183 0.24 -28.13 13.24
N GLU A 184 0.38 -28.57 11.99
CA GLU A 184 1.67 -28.60 11.27
C GLU A 184 2.36 -27.23 11.22
N GLU A 185 1.61 -26.14 11.05
CA GLU A 185 2.16 -24.79 11.02
C GLU A 185 2.94 -24.43 12.28
N PHE A 186 2.61 -25.00 13.44
CA PHE A 186 3.27 -24.72 14.73
C PHE A 186 4.49 -25.60 15.01
N LYS A 187 4.83 -26.55 14.15
CA LYS A 187 6.06 -27.37 14.29
C LYS A 187 7.34 -26.64 13.88
N ASP A 188 7.24 -25.45 13.31
CA ASP A 188 8.37 -24.62 12.88
C ASP A 188 9.13 -24.05 14.08
N GLU A 189 10.31 -24.59 14.36
CA GLU A 189 11.19 -24.18 15.48
C GLU A 189 11.69 -22.73 15.38
N SER A 190 11.56 -22.08 14.22
CA SER A 190 11.93 -20.67 14.07
C SER A 190 10.92 -19.70 14.70
N ARG A 191 9.76 -20.20 15.13
CA ARG A 191 8.69 -19.40 15.75
C ARG A 191 9.04 -19.08 17.19
N LYS A 192 8.71 -17.85 17.62
CA LYS A 192 8.79 -17.47 19.04
C LYS A 192 7.61 -18.09 19.79
N VAL A 193 7.88 -18.73 20.92
CA VAL A 193 6.82 -19.27 21.77
C VAL A 193 6.17 -18.16 22.59
N ILE A 194 4.85 -18.14 22.61
CA ILE A 194 4.05 -17.31 23.49
C ILE A 194 3.54 -18.19 24.62
N TYR A 195 3.61 -17.69 25.84
CA TYR A 195 3.07 -18.33 27.05
C TYR A 195 1.86 -17.55 27.56
N PHE A 196 1.05 -18.19 28.38
CA PHE A 196 -0.14 -17.60 29.00
C PHE A 196 -0.07 -17.70 30.52
N LYS A 197 -0.30 -16.58 31.21
CA LYS A 197 -0.32 -16.55 32.68
C LYS A 197 -1.76 -16.45 33.16
N GLU A 198 -2.31 -17.55 33.68
CA GLU A 198 -3.70 -17.62 34.15
C GLU A 198 -4.04 -16.57 35.21
N THR A 199 -3.10 -16.29 36.12
CA THR A 199 -3.34 -15.38 37.25
C THR A 199 -3.55 -13.92 36.82
N THR A 200 -2.96 -13.49 35.71
CA THR A 200 -3.13 -12.13 35.18
C THR A 200 -3.94 -12.09 33.89
N GLY A 201 -4.17 -13.23 33.25
CA GLY A 201 -4.82 -13.31 31.94
C GLY A 201 -3.97 -12.73 30.80
N GLU A 202 -2.65 -12.64 31.00
CA GLU A 202 -1.73 -11.99 30.07
C GLU A 202 -0.89 -13.00 29.28
N TYR A 203 -0.56 -12.64 28.04
CA TYR A 203 0.41 -13.36 27.24
C TYR A 203 1.82 -12.81 27.47
N PHE A 204 2.84 -13.67 27.41
CA PHE A 204 4.22 -13.25 27.56
C PHE A 204 5.18 -14.05 26.66
N THR A 205 6.35 -13.50 26.37
CA THR A 205 7.41 -14.19 25.62
C THR A 205 8.32 -14.99 26.55
N GLU A 206 9.20 -15.84 26.01
CA GLU A 206 10.27 -16.54 26.76
C GLU A 206 11.09 -15.62 27.68
N GLN A 207 11.23 -14.33 27.32
CA GLN A 207 11.97 -13.33 28.09
C GLN A 207 11.13 -12.71 29.23
N GLY A 208 9.92 -13.21 29.49
CA GLY A 208 8.99 -12.67 30.49
C GLY A 208 8.36 -11.33 30.11
N LYS A 209 8.51 -10.86 28.86
CA LYS A 209 7.92 -9.61 28.38
C LYS A 209 6.45 -9.84 28.06
N VAL A 210 5.56 -9.05 28.68
CA VAL A 210 4.13 -9.05 28.35
C VAL A 210 3.92 -8.66 26.89
N VAL A 211 3.10 -9.43 26.19
CA VAL A 211 2.71 -9.20 24.79
C VAL A 211 1.21 -9.20 24.65
N THR A 212 0.73 -8.41 23.72
CA THR A 212 -0.68 -8.32 23.37
C THR A 212 -0.98 -9.09 22.09
N ILE A 213 -2.25 -9.41 21.85
CA ILE A 213 -2.68 -9.99 20.57
C ILE A 213 -2.31 -9.06 19.40
N GLY A 214 -2.44 -7.74 19.59
CA GLY A 214 -2.03 -6.77 18.58
C GLY A 214 -0.53 -6.85 18.24
N ASP A 215 0.33 -7.12 19.22
CA ASP A 215 1.76 -7.37 18.97
C ASP A 215 1.96 -8.61 18.11
N VAL A 216 1.41 -9.75 18.56
CA VAL A 216 1.54 -11.04 17.86
C VAL A 216 1.04 -10.94 16.42
N MET A 217 -0.09 -10.28 16.17
CA MET A 217 -0.66 -10.16 14.82
C MET A 217 0.12 -9.21 13.90
N SER A 218 0.63 -8.11 14.45
CA SER A 218 1.28 -7.03 13.68
C SER A 218 2.73 -7.38 13.33
N ASP A 219 3.41 -8.11 14.21
CA ASP A 219 4.82 -8.50 14.07
C ASP A 219 5.09 -9.43 12.86
N TYR A 220 4.06 -10.10 12.36
CA TYR A 220 4.11 -10.84 11.09
C TYR A 220 4.53 -9.99 9.89
N ALA A 221 4.23 -8.69 9.90
CA ALA A 221 4.68 -7.78 8.85
C ALA A 221 6.21 -7.62 8.84
N TRP A 222 6.86 -7.86 9.98
CA TRP A 222 8.31 -7.79 10.17
C TRP A 222 8.98 -9.16 10.02
N GLY A 223 8.20 -10.20 9.74
CA GLY A 223 8.66 -11.57 9.58
C GLY A 223 8.90 -12.31 10.91
N ILE A 224 8.39 -11.81 12.03
CA ILE A 224 8.39 -12.56 13.29
C ILE A 224 7.12 -13.42 13.30
N LYS A 225 7.31 -14.74 13.48
CA LYS A 225 6.23 -15.70 13.63
C LYS A 225 6.15 -16.20 15.06
N TYR A 226 4.97 -16.65 15.44
CA TYR A 226 4.68 -17.10 16.80
C TYR A 226 3.99 -18.45 16.80
N ALA A 227 4.17 -19.19 17.88
CA ALA A 227 3.39 -20.38 18.23
C ALA A 227 2.89 -20.23 19.68
N PRO A 228 1.65 -20.64 19.98
CA PRO A 228 1.19 -20.77 21.36
C PRO A 228 1.89 -21.95 22.03
N ASP A 229 2.27 -21.77 23.30
CA ASP A 229 2.82 -22.84 24.12
C ASP A 229 1.80 -23.97 24.33
N GLY A 230 2.28 -25.22 24.29
CA GLY A 230 1.43 -26.40 24.38
C GLY A 230 0.82 -26.64 25.76
N GLU A 231 1.35 -25.99 26.81
CA GLU A 231 0.85 -26.10 28.18
C GLU A 231 -0.16 -24.98 28.53
N MET A 232 -0.50 -24.10 27.58
CA MET A 232 -1.55 -23.11 27.76
C MET A 232 -2.90 -23.76 28.07
N THR A 233 -3.74 -23.08 28.86
CA THR A 233 -5.15 -23.46 29.02
C THR A 233 -5.86 -23.52 27.68
N GLU A 234 -6.70 -24.53 27.48
CA GLU A 234 -7.44 -24.78 26.24
C GLU A 234 -8.12 -23.53 25.65
N PRO A 235 -8.85 -22.69 26.42
CA PRO A 235 -9.49 -21.50 25.86
C PRO A 235 -8.48 -20.46 25.35
N ALA A 236 -7.37 -20.26 26.06
CA ALA A 236 -6.33 -19.31 25.69
C ALA A 236 -5.52 -19.81 24.48
N TYR A 237 -5.17 -21.09 24.47
CA TYR A 237 -4.48 -21.76 23.37
C TYR A 237 -5.30 -21.63 22.09
N ARG A 238 -6.55 -22.12 22.09
CA ARG A 238 -7.44 -22.13 20.93
C ARG A 238 -7.67 -20.72 20.38
N THR A 239 -7.91 -19.74 21.25
CA THR A 239 -8.14 -18.35 20.83
C THR A 239 -6.91 -17.77 20.14
N LEU A 240 -5.72 -17.97 20.71
CA LEU A 240 -4.48 -17.43 20.15
C LEU A 240 -4.09 -18.17 18.87
N ALA A 241 -4.11 -19.50 18.88
CA ALA A 241 -3.83 -20.37 17.75
C ALA A 241 -4.67 -20.00 16.53
N LYS A 242 -6.00 -19.91 16.70
CA LYS A 242 -6.92 -19.55 15.63
C LYS A 242 -6.60 -18.17 15.03
N LYS A 243 -6.32 -17.17 15.88
CA LYS A 243 -5.94 -15.83 15.42
C LYS A 243 -4.64 -15.84 14.63
N ILE A 244 -3.64 -16.60 15.08
CA ILE A 244 -2.37 -16.77 14.37
C ILE A 244 -2.61 -17.38 12.98
N LEU A 245 -3.28 -18.54 12.91
CA LEU A 245 -3.54 -19.25 11.66
C LEU A 245 -4.32 -18.41 10.64
N VAL A 246 -5.36 -17.72 11.09
CA VAL A 246 -6.15 -16.82 10.24
C VAL A 246 -5.32 -15.63 9.75
N ASN A 247 -4.53 -14.99 10.62
CA ASN A 247 -3.72 -13.83 10.23
C ASN A 247 -2.60 -14.22 9.26
N GLU A 248 -1.94 -15.36 9.47
CA GLU A 248 -0.94 -15.90 8.53
C GLU A 248 -1.55 -16.18 7.17
N THR A 249 -2.65 -16.91 7.15
CA THR A 249 -3.36 -17.26 5.91
C THR A 249 -3.82 -16.01 5.17
N ARG A 250 -4.41 -15.04 5.86
CA ARG A 250 -4.81 -13.75 5.28
C ARG A 250 -3.63 -13.04 4.62
N ARG A 251 -2.51 -12.92 5.31
CA ARG A 251 -1.31 -12.22 4.78
C ARG A 251 -0.72 -12.96 3.58
N GLU A 252 -0.78 -14.28 3.54
CA GLU A 252 -0.33 -15.07 2.39
C GLU A 252 -1.29 -14.94 1.20
N LEU A 253 -2.59 -15.00 1.42
CA LEU A 253 -3.59 -14.78 0.37
C LEU A 253 -3.49 -13.36 -0.23
N GLU A 254 -3.27 -12.34 0.61
CA GLU A 254 -3.00 -10.97 0.15
C GLU A 254 -1.77 -10.93 -0.78
N ARG A 255 -0.69 -11.65 -0.45
CA ARG A 255 0.51 -11.72 -1.31
C ARG A 255 0.22 -12.43 -2.64
N ILE A 256 -0.52 -13.53 -2.60
CA ILE A 256 -0.89 -14.28 -3.82
C ILE A 256 -1.78 -13.40 -4.70
N HIS A 257 -2.78 -12.74 -4.13
CA HIS A 257 -3.66 -11.85 -4.86
C HIS A 257 -2.92 -10.65 -5.46
N ASN A 258 -1.99 -10.04 -4.72
CA ASN A 258 -1.14 -8.99 -5.27
C ASN A 258 -0.29 -9.50 -6.45
N SER A 259 0.22 -10.73 -6.38
CA SER A 259 0.95 -11.37 -7.48
C SER A 259 0.05 -11.57 -8.71
N GLU A 260 -1.21 -11.96 -8.53
CA GLU A 260 -2.18 -12.06 -9.64
C GLU A 260 -2.41 -10.71 -10.31
N LEU A 261 -2.64 -9.65 -9.51
CA LEU A 261 -2.88 -8.30 -10.04
C LEU A 261 -1.68 -7.80 -10.88
N ILE A 262 -0.45 -8.08 -10.42
CA ILE A 262 0.78 -7.76 -11.16
C ILE A 262 0.79 -8.48 -12.52
N HIS A 263 0.45 -9.77 -12.56
CA HIS A 263 0.38 -10.53 -13.81
C HIS A 263 -0.77 -10.11 -14.71
N GLN A 264 -1.91 -9.71 -14.15
CA GLN A 264 -3.08 -9.27 -14.92
C GLN A 264 -2.86 -7.94 -15.63
N ARG A 265 -2.28 -6.95 -14.92
CA ARG A 265 -2.20 -5.57 -15.42
C ARG A 265 -0.79 -5.09 -15.73
N SER A 266 0.24 -5.92 -15.63
CA SER A 266 1.66 -5.54 -15.83
C SER A 266 2.13 -4.38 -14.94
N HIS A 267 1.46 -4.13 -13.81
CA HIS A 267 1.84 -3.07 -12.87
C HIS A 267 2.97 -3.56 -11.98
N ARG A 268 4.06 -2.78 -11.86
CA ARG A 268 5.08 -2.98 -10.84
C ARG A 268 4.66 -2.22 -9.58
N SER A 269 4.30 -2.92 -8.51
CA SER A 269 3.96 -2.29 -7.22
C SER A 269 5.11 -2.36 -6.21
N SER A 270 5.10 -1.38 -5.30
CA SER A 270 5.97 -1.26 -4.13
C SER A 270 5.81 -2.42 -3.14
N ALA A 271 4.60 -2.96 -2.95
CA ALA A 271 4.30 -4.01 -1.98
C ALA A 271 5.07 -5.33 -2.25
N ASP A 272 5.29 -5.64 -3.52
CA ASP A 272 6.01 -6.84 -3.96
C ASP A 272 7.54 -6.68 -3.85
N SER A 273 8.02 -5.44 -3.61
CA SER A 273 9.43 -5.16 -3.38
C SER A 273 9.83 -5.48 -1.95
N PHE A 274 8.94 -5.32 -0.97
CA PHE A 274 9.26 -5.56 0.44
C PHE A 274 9.63 -7.00 0.76
N ASN A 275 8.76 -7.96 0.43
CA ASN A 275 9.00 -9.38 0.75
C ASN A 275 10.30 -9.88 0.13
N ARG A 276 10.77 -9.26 -0.98
CA ARG A 276 12.05 -9.54 -1.62
C ARG A 276 13.22 -8.79 -0.99
N GLN A 277 13.03 -7.54 -0.60
CA GLN A 277 14.11 -6.67 -0.10
C GLN A 277 14.39 -6.85 1.39
N TRP A 278 13.42 -7.26 2.19
CA TRP A 278 13.56 -7.35 3.64
C TRP A 278 14.45 -8.48 4.14
N PRO A 279 14.32 -9.73 3.65
CA PRO A 279 15.28 -10.78 4.02
C PRO A 279 16.71 -10.36 3.64
N ARG A 280 16.89 -9.81 2.44
CA ARG A 280 18.19 -9.29 1.97
C ARG A 280 18.70 -8.15 2.84
N PHE A 281 17.83 -7.25 3.30
CA PHE A 281 18.22 -6.18 4.20
C PHE A 281 18.66 -6.72 5.56
N LYS A 282 17.94 -7.71 6.13
CA LYS A 282 18.33 -8.37 7.38
C LYS A 282 19.70 -9.05 7.26
N GLU A 283 19.98 -9.71 6.13
CA GLU A 283 21.29 -10.31 5.85
C GLU A 283 22.39 -9.26 5.80
N VAL A 284 22.17 -8.15 5.07
CA VAL A 284 23.14 -7.04 4.99
C VAL A 284 23.37 -6.40 6.36
N PHE A 285 22.32 -6.24 7.17
CA PHE A 285 22.43 -5.69 8.53
C PHE A 285 23.31 -6.55 9.44
N LYS A 286 23.20 -7.89 9.33
CA LYS A 286 24.05 -8.85 10.05
C LYS A 286 25.50 -8.86 9.52
N GLY A 287 25.70 -8.50 8.25
CA GLY A 287 26.98 -8.55 7.52
C GLY A 287 28.00 -7.42 7.77
N SER A 288 27.67 -6.43 8.63
CA SER A 288 28.64 -5.54 9.28
C SER A 288 29.39 -4.47 8.44
N ASP A 289 28.86 -3.99 7.32
CA ASP A 289 29.30 -2.71 6.74
C ASP A 289 28.25 -1.60 6.98
N LYS A 290 28.61 -0.62 7.83
CA LYS A 290 27.73 0.49 8.18
C LYS A 290 27.32 1.31 6.96
N GLU A 291 28.20 1.50 5.98
CA GLU A 291 27.92 2.34 4.81
C GLU A 291 26.91 1.66 3.88
N ILE A 292 27.05 0.35 3.69
CA ILE A 292 26.09 -0.46 2.91
C ILE A 292 24.73 -0.48 3.61
N VAL A 293 24.71 -0.63 4.94
CA VAL A 293 23.48 -0.59 5.73
C VAL A 293 22.77 0.75 5.60
N GLU A 294 23.49 1.88 5.72
CA GLU A 294 22.88 3.20 5.55
C GLU A 294 22.28 3.36 4.15
N LYS A 295 23.05 3.03 3.10
CA LYS A 295 22.58 3.14 1.72
C LYS A 295 21.34 2.30 1.48
N LYS A 296 21.33 1.05 1.94
CA LYS A 296 20.17 0.15 1.82
C LYS A 296 18.98 0.67 2.61
N LEU A 297 19.22 1.24 3.79
CA LEU A 297 18.18 1.85 4.61
C LEU A 297 17.55 3.05 3.89
N GLU A 298 18.34 3.87 3.18
CA GLU A 298 17.81 4.98 2.39
C GLU A 298 16.88 4.49 1.26
N GLU A 299 17.24 3.38 0.60
CA GLU A 299 16.43 2.78 -0.47
C GLU A 299 15.08 2.28 0.05
N ILE A 300 15.02 1.75 1.28
CA ILE A 300 13.82 1.10 1.83
C ILE A 300 13.06 1.94 2.87
N ILE A 301 13.53 3.15 3.21
CA ILE A 301 12.95 3.93 4.32
C ILE A 301 11.49 4.29 4.11
N GLY A 302 11.08 4.60 2.88
CA GLY A 302 9.67 4.91 2.56
C GLY A 302 8.76 3.72 2.92
N TRP A 303 9.22 2.52 2.58
CA TRP A 303 8.54 1.29 2.91
C TRP A 303 8.54 0.99 4.43
N ILE A 304 9.66 1.22 5.14
CA ILE A 304 9.71 1.07 6.61
C ILE A 304 8.67 1.98 7.27
N ILE A 305 8.57 3.24 6.84
CA ILE A 305 7.60 4.21 7.37
C ILE A 305 6.18 3.69 7.15
N GLU A 306 5.88 3.18 5.96
CA GLU A 306 4.58 2.60 5.63
C GLU A 306 4.20 1.48 6.58
N VAL A 307 5.06 0.49 6.71
CA VAL A 307 4.75 -0.69 7.50
C VAL A 307 4.71 -0.36 8.98
N ALA A 308 5.67 0.40 9.50
CA ALA A 308 5.66 0.81 10.90
C ALA A 308 4.44 1.68 11.24
N THR A 309 4.01 2.58 10.35
CA THR A 309 2.79 3.38 10.58
C THR A 309 1.54 2.52 10.55
N ARG A 310 1.40 1.66 9.53
CA ARG A 310 0.25 0.76 9.40
C ARG A 310 0.15 -0.20 10.57
N GLU A 311 1.23 -0.89 10.91
CA GLU A 311 1.23 -1.89 11.98
C GLU A 311 1.11 -1.25 13.37
N LEU A 312 1.59 -0.01 13.58
CA LEU A 312 1.27 0.78 14.77
C LEU A 312 -0.25 0.97 14.90
N LEU A 313 -0.93 1.40 13.83
CA LEU A 313 -2.37 1.63 13.84
C LEU A 313 -3.17 0.32 13.97
N SER A 314 -2.73 -0.76 13.30
CA SER A 314 -3.31 -2.09 13.45
C SER A 314 -3.21 -2.58 14.90
N ARG A 315 -2.07 -2.38 15.55
CA ARG A 315 -1.87 -2.75 16.96
C ARG A 315 -2.80 -1.96 17.87
N ILE A 316 -2.95 -0.66 17.65
CA ILE A 316 -3.90 0.17 18.41
C ILE A 316 -5.32 -0.35 18.21
N SER A 317 -5.73 -0.60 16.97
CA SER A 317 -7.05 -1.16 16.62
C SER A 317 -7.33 -2.50 17.31
N LEU A 318 -6.32 -3.39 17.41
CA LEU A 318 -6.49 -4.72 18.01
C LEU A 318 -6.45 -4.72 19.54
N ASN A 319 -5.72 -3.78 20.15
CA ASN A 319 -5.51 -3.72 21.60
C ASN A 319 -6.47 -2.77 22.32
N THR A 320 -7.24 -1.99 21.56
CA THR A 320 -8.12 -0.96 22.10
C THR A 320 -9.51 -1.12 21.50
N ASN A 321 -10.53 -0.60 22.17
CA ASN A 321 -11.89 -0.57 21.63
C ASN A 321 -12.11 0.61 20.67
N ILE A 322 -11.05 1.08 20.00
CA ILE A 322 -11.18 2.08 18.95
C ILE A 322 -11.74 1.36 17.72
N ASN A 323 -12.93 1.79 17.26
CA ASN A 323 -13.66 1.20 16.12
C ASN A 323 -13.01 1.49 14.75
N LEU A 324 -11.71 1.26 14.62
CA LEU A 324 -10.93 1.39 13.39
C LEU A 324 -10.54 0.02 12.89
N VAL A 325 -10.58 -0.16 11.58
CA VAL A 325 -9.97 -1.29 10.88
C VAL A 325 -8.93 -0.73 9.93
N VAL A 326 -7.71 -1.25 10.02
CA VAL A 326 -6.59 -0.88 9.17
C VAL A 326 -6.38 -1.98 8.14
N SER A 327 -6.36 -1.62 6.86
CA SER A 327 -6.16 -2.56 5.75
C SER A 327 -5.10 -2.04 4.79
N ARG A 328 -4.35 -2.94 4.16
CA ARG A 328 -3.36 -2.59 3.14
C ARG A 328 -4.07 -2.13 1.87
N ALA A 329 -3.44 -1.21 1.13
CA ALA A 329 -3.84 -0.98 -0.24
C ALA A 329 -3.46 -2.20 -1.10
N THR A 330 -4.33 -2.58 -2.04
CA THR A 330 -4.00 -3.54 -3.08
C THR A 330 -3.00 -2.93 -4.07
N VAL A 331 -2.38 -3.78 -4.88
CA VAL A 331 -1.51 -3.33 -5.99
C VAL A 331 -2.23 -2.36 -6.93
N GLU A 332 -3.52 -2.59 -7.18
CA GLU A 332 -4.36 -1.74 -8.01
C GLU A 332 -4.60 -0.38 -7.34
N GLU A 333 -4.93 -0.37 -6.05
CA GLU A 333 -5.16 0.86 -5.30
C GLU A 333 -3.90 1.74 -5.23
N ASP A 334 -2.73 1.15 -4.99
CA ASP A 334 -1.43 1.85 -5.02
C ASP A 334 -1.09 2.36 -6.45
N ALA A 335 -1.36 1.53 -7.46
CA ALA A 335 -1.12 1.87 -8.87
C ALA A 335 -1.98 3.03 -9.37
N ASP A 336 -3.29 2.95 -9.14
CA ASP A 336 -4.28 3.82 -9.77
C ASP A 336 -4.64 5.00 -8.87
N TYR A 337 -4.67 4.80 -7.54
CA TYR A 337 -5.16 5.77 -6.57
C TYR A 337 -4.08 6.34 -5.63
N LYS A 338 -2.87 5.72 -5.59
CA LYS A 338 -1.67 6.26 -4.93
C LYS A 338 -1.79 6.45 -3.42
N TYR A 339 -2.54 5.58 -2.73
CA TYR A 339 -2.50 5.47 -1.27
C TYR A 339 -1.88 4.14 -0.84
N ASP A 340 -1.26 4.12 0.35
CA ASP A 340 -0.50 2.97 0.83
C ASP A 340 -1.34 2.04 1.73
N PHE A 341 -2.30 2.60 2.47
CA PHE A 341 -3.23 1.83 3.29
C PHE A 341 -4.58 2.54 3.40
N LYS A 342 -5.62 1.80 3.78
CA LYS A 342 -6.96 2.34 4.02
C LYS A 342 -7.41 2.07 5.45
N ILE A 343 -8.19 3.00 5.99
CA ILE A 343 -8.79 2.90 7.31
C ILE A 343 -10.29 3.00 7.17
N ARG A 344 -10.99 2.04 7.77
CA ARG A 344 -12.45 2.01 7.85
C ARG A 344 -12.87 2.22 9.29
N VAL A 345 -13.80 3.14 9.52
CA VAL A 345 -14.44 3.32 10.84
C VAL A 345 -15.71 2.49 10.88
N LYS A 346 -15.84 1.60 11.86
CA LYS A 346 -17.09 0.87 12.08
C LYS A 346 -18.06 1.75 12.87
N HIS A 347 -19.09 2.26 12.21
CA HIS A 347 -20.24 2.84 12.89
C HIS A 347 -21.23 1.71 13.23
N HIS A 348 -21.34 1.33 14.50
CA HIS A 348 -22.39 0.42 14.94
C HIS A 348 -23.70 1.19 15.09
N THR A 349 -24.48 1.28 14.02
CA THR A 349 -25.91 1.62 14.10
C THR A 349 -26.69 0.33 14.31
N ARG A 350 -27.27 0.13 15.51
CA ARG A 350 -28.24 -0.95 15.73
C ARG A 350 -29.53 -0.59 15.00
N GLY A 351 -29.77 -1.19 13.84
CA GLY A 351 -30.98 -1.02 13.02
C GLY A 351 -30.73 -1.30 11.54
N VAL A 352 -31.75 -1.70 10.80
CA VAL A 352 -31.72 -1.76 9.33
C VAL A 352 -31.94 -0.33 8.83
N ASP A 353 -30.87 0.43 8.68
CA ASP A 353 -30.92 1.72 7.99
C ASP A 353 -30.78 1.48 6.49
N VAL A 354 -31.89 1.57 5.76
CA VAL A 354 -31.97 1.29 4.32
C VAL A 354 -31.30 2.39 3.49
N GLN A 355 -30.81 3.48 4.11
CA GLN A 355 -30.28 4.63 3.35
C GLN A 355 -28.91 5.17 3.77
N SER A 356 -28.29 4.67 4.85
CA SER A 356 -26.98 5.21 5.26
C SER A 356 -25.80 4.37 4.75
N LYS A 357 -25.19 4.77 3.62
CA LYS A 357 -23.78 4.44 3.32
C LYS A 357 -22.87 5.21 4.29
N ASN A 358 -22.87 4.83 5.57
CA ASN A 358 -22.07 5.48 6.62
C ASN A 358 -20.79 4.68 6.93
N ILE A 359 -20.18 4.00 5.96
CA ILE A 359 -18.83 3.45 6.13
C ILE A 359 -17.88 4.48 5.54
N ASN A 360 -17.31 5.33 6.39
CA ASN A 360 -16.22 6.21 5.98
C ASN A 360 -14.95 5.35 5.81
N SER A 361 -14.54 5.15 4.57
CA SER A 361 -13.31 4.49 4.15
C SER A 361 -12.34 5.55 3.66
N ILE A 362 -11.22 5.75 4.36
CA ILE A 362 -10.22 6.78 4.00
C ILE A 362 -8.91 6.11 3.59
N GLY A 363 -8.42 6.45 2.40
CA GLY A 363 -7.08 6.10 1.93
C GLY A 363 -6.03 7.05 2.50
N PHE A 364 -4.89 6.52 2.92
CA PHE A 364 -3.77 7.31 3.42
C PHE A 364 -2.56 7.16 2.52
N GLN A 365 -2.04 8.28 2.03
CA GLN A 365 -0.77 8.37 1.31
C GLN A 365 0.30 8.91 2.25
N LEU A 366 1.42 8.20 2.41
CA LEU A 366 2.54 8.64 3.21
C LEU A 366 3.52 9.45 2.36
N LYS A 367 3.90 10.62 2.87
CA LYS A 367 5.01 11.39 2.30
C LYS A 367 6.10 11.54 3.34
N SER A 368 7.27 10.97 3.06
CA SER A 368 8.46 11.22 3.87
C SER A 368 9.05 12.57 3.45
N ARG A 369 9.00 13.56 4.35
CA ARG A 369 9.81 14.77 4.18
C ARG A 369 11.13 14.56 4.91
N ILE A 370 12.25 14.73 4.19
CA ILE A 370 13.59 14.77 4.79
C ILE A 370 13.83 16.11 5.54
N LYS A 371 13.00 17.14 5.32
CA LYS A 371 13.09 18.43 6.02
C LYS A 371 12.20 18.50 7.26
N ARG A 372 12.76 19.08 8.34
CA ARG A 372 12.15 19.30 9.68
C ARG A 372 10.71 19.81 9.57
N GLY A 373 9.77 19.05 10.13
CA GLY A 373 8.35 19.40 10.26
C GLY A 373 7.57 18.26 10.95
N SER A 374 6.51 18.62 11.68
CA SER A 374 5.59 17.69 12.36
C SER A 374 4.74 16.90 11.36
N ALA A 375 4.07 15.84 11.82
CA ALA A 375 3.11 15.14 10.97
C ALA A 375 1.94 16.07 10.59
N GLY A 376 1.45 15.96 9.35
CA GLY A 376 0.41 16.86 8.84
C GLY A 376 -0.34 16.28 7.65
N LEU A 377 -1.60 16.70 7.51
CA LEU A 377 -2.53 16.22 6.48
C LEU A 377 -2.53 17.13 5.25
N GLY A 378 -2.45 16.55 4.05
CA GLY A 378 -2.81 17.21 2.79
C GLY A 378 -3.99 16.51 2.14
N LYS A 379 -5.04 17.24 1.75
CA LYS A 379 -6.18 16.66 1.02
C LYS A 379 -5.89 16.62 -0.48
N GLN A 380 -6.20 15.51 -1.13
CA GLN A 380 -6.20 15.42 -2.59
C GLN A 380 -7.60 14.99 -3.03
N LEU A 381 -8.21 15.74 -3.97
CA LEU A 381 -9.52 15.42 -4.51
C LEU A 381 -9.46 14.10 -5.30
N ILE A 382 -10.45 13.24 -5.06
CA ILE A 382 -10.53 11.90 -5.64
C ILE A 382 -11.02 11.97 -7.10
N ARG A 383 -10.52 11.07 -7.94
CA ARG A 383 -11.09 10.71 -9.24
C ARG A 383 -12.26 9.73 -9.02
N SER A 384 -13.36 9.88 -9.75
CA SER A 384 -14.52 8.98 -9.66
C SER A 384 -14.11 7.50 -9.81
N GLY A 385 -14.57 6.61 -8.90
CA GLY A 385 -14.38 5.15 -8.99
C GLY A 385 -13.55 4.48 -7.88
N THR A 386 -13.14 5.21 -6.84
CA THR A 386 -12.34 4.65 -5.72
C THR A 386 -13.18 3.89 -4.68
N GLU A 387 -12.57 2.92 -3.99
CA GLU A 387 -13.13 2.24 -2.79
C GLU A 387 -13.04 3.07 -1.50
N VAL A 388 -12.54 4.31 -1.60
CA VAL A 388 -12.35 5.24 -0.48
C VAL A 388 -13.07 6.55 -0.75
N ASP A 389 -13.61 7.14 0.30
CA ASP A 389 -14.36 8.41 0.32
C ASP A 389 -13.44 9.63 0.40
N GLU A 390 -12.21 9.47 0.91
CA GLU A 390 -11.19 10.51 0.94
C GLU A 390 -9.78 9.91 0.82
N ILE A 391 -8.84 10.62 0.18
CA ILE A 391 -7.40 10.31 0.24
C ILE A 391 -6.70 11.42 1.02
N ILE A 392 -6.07 11.06 2.13
CA ILE A 392 -5.33 11.97 2.98
C ILE A 392 -3.83 11.68 2.91
N THR A 393 -3.04 12.71 2.62
CA THR A 393 -1.58 12.64 2.69
C THR A 393 -1.11 12.81 4.14
N LEU A 394 -0.49 11.80 4.75
CA LEU A 394 0.20 11.92 6.03
C LEU A 394 1.69 12.17 5.81
N ASN A 395 2.19 13.33 6.26
CA ASN A 395 3.63 13.60 6.26
C ASN A 395 4.26 12.99 7.51
N VAL A 396 5.35 12.23 7.38
CA VAL A 396 6.02 11.57 8.52
C VAL A 396 7.54 11.79 8.45
N PRO A 397 8.23 12.13 9.55
CA PRO A 397 9.66 12.39 9.55
C PRO A 397 10.46 11.09 9.37
N GLY A 398 11.13 10.92 8.23
CA GLY A 398 11.86 9.68 7.94
C GLY A 398 13.10 9.42 8.82
N LYS A 399 13.67 10.46 9.44
CA LYS A 399 14.88 10.33 10.28
C LYS A 399 14.62 9.43 11.49
N GLU A 400 13.49 9.60 12.18
CA GLU A 400 13.17 8.82 13.37
C GLU A 400 12.99 7.34 13.03
N PHE A 401 12.32 7.04 11.91
CA PHE A 401 12.13 5.66 11.43
C PHE A 401 13.45 4.93 11.15
N ARG A 402 14.48 5.66 10.68
CA ARG A 402 15.84 5.11 10.49
C ARG A 402 16.52 4.74 11.80
N GLU A 403 16.27 5.50 12.87
CA GLU A 403 16.89 5.25 14.17
C GLU A 403 16.17 4.10 14.90
N VAL A 404 14.84 4.06 14.85
CA VAL A 404 14.06 3.02 15.54
C VAL A 404 14.24 1.63 14.93
N ILE A 405 14.37 1.52 13.61
CA ILE A 405 14.62 0.22 12.95
C ILE A 405 15.99 -0.35 13.34
N LYS A 406 17.02 0.49 13.43
CA LYS A 406 18.35 0.09 13.92
C LYS A 406 18.30 -0.34 15.37
N LYS A 407 17.62 0.44 16.23
CA LYS A 407 17.42 0.09 17.65
C LYS A 407 16.72 -1.26 17.78
N TRP A 408 15.67 -1.50 17.00
CA TRP A 408 14.93 -2.76 17.03
C TRP A 408 15.75 -3.96 16.55
N LEU A 409 16.51 -3.83 15.46
CA LEU A 409 17.41 -4.88 14.99
C LEU A 409 18.53 -5.17 16.00
N ASN A 410 19.15 -4.12 16.56
CA ASN A 410 20.19 -4.25 17.59
C ASN A 410 19.65 -4.87 18.89
N ALA A 411 18.37 -4.70 19.20
CA ALA A 411 17.70 -5.30 20.34
C ALA A 411 17.28 -6.76 20.11
N GLY A 412 17.62 -7.38 18.97
CA GLY A 412 17.27 -8.76 18.66
C GLY A 412 15.83 -8.94 18.19
N GLU A 413 15.27 -7.92 17.52
CA GLU A 413 13.91 -7.94 16.98
C GLU A 413 12.85 -8.29 18.05
N PRO A 414 12.76 -7.51 19.15
CA PRO A 414 11.78 -7.76 20.20
C PRO A 414 10.34 -7.61 19.65
N SER A 415 9.39 -8.27 20.31
CA SER A 415 7.96 -8.15 19.97
C SER A 415 7.47 -6.70 20.06
N GLY A 416 6.53 -6.32 19.21
CA GLY A 416 5.99 -4.96 19.07
C GLY A 416 6.55 -4.17 17.88
N GLY A 417 7.37 -4.79 17.03
CA GLY A 417 7.98 -4.17 15.85
C GLY A 417 8.90 -2.98 16.15
N PRO A 418 9.55 -2.38 15.14
CA PRO A 418 10.35 -1.17 15.29
C PRO A 418 9.53 0.04 15.75
N GLU A 419 8.24 0.10 15.44
CA GLU A 419 7.33 1.16 15.86
C GLU A 419 7.20 1.29 17.38
N GLN A 420 7.53 0.25 18.16
CA GLN A 420 7.57 0.36 19.63
C GLN A 420 8.60 1.38 20.11
N PHE A 421 9.68 1.60 19.35
CA PHE A 421 10.75 2.54 19.67
C PHE A 421 10.48 3.96 19.16
N LEU A 422 9.38 4.22 18.44
CA LEU A 422 8.98 5.58 18.07
C LEU A 422 8.70 6.41 19.32
N SER A 423 9.06 7.68 19.27
CA SER A 423 8.78 8.62 20.34
C SER A 423 7.28 8.70 20.60
N ARG A 424 6.92 8.82 21.88
CA ARG A 424 5.53 9.00 22.31
C ARG A 424 4.85 10.14 21.54
N LYS A 425 5.56 11.25 21.36
CA LYS A 425 5.05 12.41 20.61
C LYS A 425 4.66 12.04 19.18
N LEU A 426 5.53 11.37 18.44
CA LEU A 426 5.25 11.00 17.06
C LEU A 426 4.10 9.99 16.95
N LYS A 427 4.03 9.00 17.85
CA LYS A 427 2.90 8.05 17.91
C LYS A 427 1.55 8.76 18.09
N ILE A 428 1.51 9.76 18.98
CA ILE A 428 0.31 10.58 19.21
C ILE A 428 -0.02 11.43 17.98
N GLU A 429 0.99 12.05 17.35
CA GLU A 429 0.78 12.85 16.14
C GLU A 429 0.20 12.00 15.01
N ILE A 430 0.72 10.79 14.77
CA ILE A 430 0.20 9.84 13.78
C ILE A 430 -1.26 9.48 14.11
N LEU A 431 -1.54 9.09 15.36
CA LEU A 431 -2.89 8.69 15.77
C LEU A 431 -3.89 9.83 15.59
N LYS A 432 -3.59 11.03 16.11
CA LYS A 432 -4.46 12.22 15.98
C LYS A 432 -4.64 12.63 14.51
N ALA A 433 -3.60 12.50 13.70
CA ALA A 433 -3.68 12.86 12.28
C ALA A 433 -4.58 11.89 11.51
N VAL A 434 -4.49 10.60 11.81
CA VAL A 434 -5.29 9.55 11.17
C VAL A 434 -6.75 9.59 11.62
N THR A 435 -7.02 9.86 12.89
CA THR A 435 -8.38 9.86 13.42
C THR A 435 -9.11 11.19 13.28
N LYS A 436 -8.41 12.22 12.78
CA LYS A 436 -8.99 13.55 12.59
C LYS A 436 -10.25 13.46 11.73
N ASN A 437 -11.37 13.90 12.29
CA ASN A 437 -12.70 13.88 11.67
C ASN A 437 -13.29 12.47 11.39
N LEU A 438 -12.60 11.40 11.82
CA LEU A 438 -13.08 10.02 11.72
C LEU A 438 -13.68 9.54 13.04
N THR A 439 -12.97 9.76 14.14
CA THR A 439 -13.43 9.39 15.47
C THR A 439 -12.84 10.33 16.51
N LYS A 440 -13.59 10.61 17.58
CA LYS A 440 -13.07 11.38 18.72
C LYS A 440 -12.24 10.44 19.59
N ILE A 441 -10.98 10.78 19.78
CA ILE A 441 -10.09 10.11 20.75
C ILE A 441 -9.84 11.10 21.88
N SER A 442 -10.20 10.72 23.11
CA SER A 442 -9.96 11.57 24.28
C SER A 442 -8.48 11.56 24.68
N ASP A 443 -8.04 12.53 25.47
CA ASP A 443 -6.66 12.54 25.96
C ASP A 443 -6.43 11.39 26.97
N GLU A 444 -7.46 10.93 27.68
CA GLU A 444 -7.39 9.71 28.52
C GLU A 444 -7.18 8.45 27.68
N ASP A 445 -7.84 8.34 26.52
CA ASP A 445 -7.59 7.25 25.59
C ASP A 445 -6.14 7.27 25.09
N ILE A 446 -5.62 8.45 24.77
CA ILE A 446 -4.24 8.62 24.33
C ILE A 446 -3.25 8.23 25.44
N ASP A 447 -3.49 8.66 26.68
CA ASP A 447 -2.63 8.33 27.82
C ASP A 447 -2.69 6.83 28.15
N ARG A 448 -3.82 6.16 27.92
CA ARG A 448 -3.94 4.70 28.03
C ARG A 448 -3.19 3.95 26.93
N ILE A 449 -3.29 4.41 25.69
CA ILE A 449 -2.67 3.79 24.51
C ILE A 449 -1.16 4.00 24.51
N PHE A 450 -0.74 5.21 24.89
CA PHE A 450 0.66 5.60 24.98
C PHE A 450 0.93 6.14 26.39
N PRO A 451 1.16 5.25 27.38
CA PRO A 451 1.51 5.67 28.73
C PRO A 451 2.69 6.63 28.74
N LYS A 452 2.69 7.59 29.65
CA LYS A 452 3.87 8.45 29.88
C LYS A 452 4.99 7.56 30.40
N GLU A 453 6.20 7.73 29.86
CA GLU A 453 7.38 7.05 30.40
C GLU A 453 7.49 7.43 31.89
N LYS A 454 7.61 6.42 32.76
CA LYS A 454 7.90 6.67 34.17
C LYS A 454 9.28 7.31 34.22
N ALA A 455 9.32 8.57 34.67
CA ALA A 455 10.54 9.35 34.84
C ALA A 455 11.51 8.68 35.82
#